data_AF-A0A401PZ11-F1
#
_entry.id   AF-A0A401PZ11-F1
#
_cell.length_a   1.000
_cell.length_b   1.000
_cell.length_c   1.000
_cell.angle_alpha   90.00
_cell.angle_beta   90.00
_cell.angle_gamma   90.00
#
_symmetry.space_group_name_H-M   'P 1'
#
loop_
_entity.id
_entity.type
_entity.pdbx_description
1 polymer ?
#
loop_
_entity_poly.entity_id
_entity_poly.type
_entity_poly.pdbx_seq_one_letter_code
_entity_poly.pdbx_strand_id
1 'polypeptide(L)'
;MNVYTYEGIILTGLPESGLNRAGVRINCGVNIVPLGQNTYLLKVTHPQIQEYNGVWPSDPFVSARRLTQKLAPELMKPVKFEYNKGQVGKIQAPADLLEDILNIHRGILNIFQITMKKSQNFYGLQE
;
A
#
# COMPACT_ATOMS: atom_id res chain seq x y z
N MET A 1 10.48 -2.24 15.36
CA MET A 1 9.68 -3.45 15.05
C MET A 1 8.54 -3.01 14.16
N ASN A 2 8.38 -3.65 13.00
CA ASN A 2 7.24 -3.46 12.11
C ASN A 2 6.41 -4.74 12.16
N VAL A 3 5.08 -4.64 12.27
CA VAL A 3 4.21 -5.82 12.31
C VAL A 3 4.13 -6.50 10.94
N TYR A 4 4.13 -5.69 9.87
CA TYR A 4 4.13 -6.17 8.49
C TYR A 4 5.19 -5.45 7.65
N THR A 5 5.64 -6.12 6.60
CA THR A 5 6.34 -5.50 5.47
C THR A 5 5.37 -5.43 4.29
N TYR A 6 5.29 -4.28 3.64
CA TYR A 6 4.45 -4.04 2.48
C TYR A 6 5.33 -3.75 1.26
N GLU A 7 5.05 -4.44 0.15
CA GLU A 7 5.57 -4.14 -1.17
C GLU A 7 4.40 -3.88 -2.12
N GLY A 8 4.43 -2.74 -2.79
CA GLY A 8 3.49 -2.39 -3.86
C GLY A 8 4.27 -2.09 -5.14
N ILE A 9 3.88 -2.70 -6.26
CA ILE A 9 4.55 -2.52 -7.56
C ILE A 9 3.50 -2.16 -8.60
N ILE A 10 3.78 -1.12 -9.38
CA ILE A 10 3.04 -0.78 -10.60
C ILE A 10 4.04 -0.81 -11.76
N LEU A 11 3.74 -1.60 -12.79
CA LEU A 11 4.51 -1.67 -14.02
C LEU A 11 3.61 -1.34 -15.20
N THR A 12 4.18 -0.66 -16.18
CA THR A 12 3.57 -0.36 -17.47
C THR A 12 4.48 -0.84 -18.60
N GLY A 13 3.87 -1.34 -19.67
CA GLY A 13 4.55 -1.94 -20.80
C GLY A 13 3.80 -3.16 -21.31
N LEU A 14 4.37 -3.80 -22.32
CA LEU A 14 3.80 -4.99 -22.94
C LEU A 14 3.87 -6.21 -21.98
N PRO A 15 2.83 -7.06 -21.93
CA PRO A 15 2.70 -8.15 -20.96
C PRO A 15 3.68 -9.31 -21.18
N GLU A 16 4.34 -9.35 -22.33
CA GLU A 16 5.35 -10.36 -22.66
C GLU A 16 6.63 -10.17 -21.82
N SER A 17 7.26 -11.28 -21.48
CA SER A 17 8.56 -11.30 -20.81
C SER A 17 9.67 -10.95 -21.79
N GLY A 18 10.75 -10.34 -21.30
CA GLY A 18 11.89 -9.94 -22.12
C GLY A 18 11.70 -8.61 -22.86
N LEU A 19 10.55 -7.94 -22.64
CA LEU A 19 10.30 -6.59 -23.16
C LEU A 19 10.54 -5.52 -22.09
N ASN A 20 10.79 -4.30 -22.57
CA ASN A 20 10.97 -3.16 -21.69
C ASN A 20 9.66 -2.79 -20.98
N ARG A 21 9.77 -2.55 -19.68
CA ARG A 21 8.72 -1.96 -18.84
C ARG A 21 9.28 -0.78 -18.08
N ALA A 22 8.37 0.11 -17.70
CA ALA A 22 8.64 1.18 -16.75
C ALA A 22 7.72 1.01 -15.53
N GLY A 23 8.10 1.56 -14.39
CA GLY A 23 7.23 1.50 -13.23
C GLY A 23 7.84 1.98 -11.93
N VAL A 24 7.09 1.80 -10.86
CA VAL A 24 7.44 2.24 -9.51
C VAL A 24 7.16 1.11 -8.53
N ARG A 25 8.05 0.97 -7.55
CA ARG A 25 7.89 0.10 -6.39
C ARG A 25 7.96 0.94 -5.12
N ILE A 26 7.09 0.64 -4.17
CA ILE A 26 7.17 1.10 -2.79
C ILE A 26 7.43 -0.10 -1.87
N ASN A 27 8.40 0.05 -0.98
CA ASN A 27 8.71 -0.89 0.08
C ASN A 27 8.63 -0.15 1.42
N CYS A 28 7.87 -0.67 2.38
CA CYS A 28 7.76 -0.04 3.69
C CYS A 28 7.40 -1.03 4.79
N GLY A 29 7.58 -0.61 6.04
CA GLY A 29 7.00 -1.28 7.19
C GLY A 29 5.62 -0.73 7.51
N VAL A 30 4.70 -1.60 7.91
CA VAL A 30 3.32 -1.24 8.28
C VAL A 30 3.05 -1.68 9.71
N ASN A 31 2.59 -0.73 10.52
CA ASN A 31 2.15 -0.94 11.89
C ASN A 31 0.67 -0.59 12.03
N ILE A 32 -0.08 -1.50 12.64
CA ILE A 32 -1.50 -1.29 12.97
C ILE A 32 -1.61 -1.20 14.48
N VAL A 33 -2.04 -0.05 14.98
CA VAL A 33 -2.13 0.22 16.42
C VAL A 33 -3.61 0.34 16.82
N PRO A 34 -4.12 -0.47 17.76
CA PRO A 34 -5.49 -0.33 18.24
C PRO A 34 -5.65 0.98 19.03
N LEU A 35 -6.76 1.70 18.80
CA LEU A 35 -7.12 2.94 19.50
C LEU A 35 -8.41 2.84 20.31
N GLY A 36 -9.21 1.80 20.11
CA GLY A 36 -10.50 1.61 20.74
C GLY A 36 -11.33 0.56 20.01
N GLN A 37 -12.64 0.51 20.29
CA GLN A 37 -13.52 -0.47 19.67
C GLN A 37 -13.52 -0.29 18.13
N ASN A 38 -13.08 -1.34 17.43
CA ASN A 38 -13.01 -1.42 15.97
C ASN A 38 -12.25 -0.26 15.29
N THR A 39 -11.41 0.47 16.01
CA THR A 39 -10.70 1.65 15.48
C THR A 39 -9.21 1.48 15.65
N TYR A 40 -8.47 1.74 14.57
CA TYR A 40 -7.05 1.49 14.49
C TYR A 40 -6.32 2.65 13.81
N LEU A 41 -5.02 2.73 14.04
CA LEU A 41 -4.11 3.66 13.40
C LEU A 41 -3.16 2.89 12.49
N LEU A 42 -3.16 3.22 11.21
CA LEU A 42 -2.13 2.78 10.26
C LEU A 42 -0.93 3.73 10.36
N LYS A 43 0.24 3.16 10.64
CA LYS A 43 1.53 3.86 10.61
C LYS A 43 2.44 3.19 9.59
N VAL A 44 2.76 3.91 8.51
CA VAL A 44 3.83 3.52 7.59
C VAL A 44 5.17 3.91 8.20
N THR A 45 6.19 3.08 8.00
CA THR A 45 7.54 3.30 8.52
C THR A 45 8.57 2.98 7.45
N HIS A 46 9.67 3.75 7.43
CA HIS A 46 10.79 3.55 6.51
C HIS A 46 10.40 3.33 5.04
N PRO A 47 9.48 4.14 4.45
CA PRO A 47 9.12 3.97 3.05
C PRO A 47 10.34 4.20 2.15
N GLN A 48 10.50 3.33 1.17
CA GLN A 48 11.52 3.40 0.12
C GLN A 48 10.82 3.30 -1.22
N ILE A 49 11.09 4.26 -2.11
CA ILE A 49 10.54 4.27 -3.46
C ILE A 49 11.65 3.94 -4.44
N GLN A 50 11.34 3.06 -5.38
CA GLN A 50 12.26 2.62 -6.43
C GLN A 50 11.58 2.73 -7.79
N GLU A 51 12.35 3.05 -8.80
CA GLU A 51 11.91 3.12 -10.20
C GLU A 51 12.39 1.88 -10.94
N TYR A 52 11.62 1.49 -11.94
CA TYR A 52 11.94 0.45 -12.88
C TYR A 52 11.94 1.02 -14.28
N ASN A 53 12.97 0.74 -15.06
CA ASN A 53 13.03 1.08 -16.48
C ASN A 53 14.02 0.13 -17.16
N GLY A 54 13.50 -0.95 -17.75
CA GLY A 54 14.35 -1.99 -18.32
C GLY A 54 13.60 -3.25 -18.72
N VAL A 55 14.35 -4.30 -19.05
CA VAL A 55 13.86 -5.59 -19.54
C VAL A 55 13.27 -6.39 -18.38
N TRP A 56 11.94 -6.59 -18.38
CA TRP A 56 11.25 -7.33 -17.31
C TRP A 56 11.32 -8.85 -17.52
N PRO A 57 11.58 -9.67 -16.48
CA PRO A 57 11.83 -9.34 -15.06
C PRO A 57 13.32 -9.26 -14.68
N SER A 58 14.21 -9.05 -15.64
CA SER A 58 15.66 -9.21 -15.47
C SER A 58 16.34 -8.01 -14.82
N ASP A 59 15.97 -6.80 -15.22
CA ASP A 59 16.64 -5.59 -14.74
C ASP A 59 16.22 -5.25 -13.29
N PRO A 60 17.09 -4.58 -12.52
CA PRO A 60 16.80 -4.27 -11.13
C PRO A 60 15.95 -3.00 -10.98
N PHE A 61 15.24 -2.92 -9.85
CA PHE A 61 14.68 -1.65 -9.37
C PHE A 61 15.78 -0.75 -8.82
N VAL A 62 15.77 0.53 -9.22
CA VAL A 62 16.76 1.53 -8.82
C VAL A 62 16.16 2.49 -7.79
N SER A 63 16.92 2.84 -6.75
CA SER A 63 16.41 3.73 -5.69
C SER A 63 16.09 5.14 -6.19
N ALA A 64 14.84 5.59 -5.99
CA ALA A 64 14.38 6.93 -6.30
C ALA A 64 14.54 7.85 -5.06
N ARG A 65 15.79 8.15 -4.71
CA ARG A 65 16.14 8.84 -3.43
C ARG A 65 15.42 10.17 -3.24
N ARG A 66 15.39 11.03 -4.27
CA ARG A 66 14.76 12.36 -4.19
C ARG A 66 13.24 12.24 -3.98
N LEU A 67 12.60 11.30 -4.68
CA LEU A 67 11.17 11.04 -4.52
C LEU A 67 10.86 10.46 -3.14
N THR A 68 11.69 9.52 -2.67
CA THR A 68 11.60 8.95 -1.32
C THR A 68 11.70 10.06 -0.27
N GLN A 69 12.70 10.94 -0.36
CA GLN A 69 12.87 12.06 0.58
C GLN A 69 11.66 13.00 0.60
N LYS A 70 11.05 13.25 -0.57
CA LYS A 70 9.87 14.12 -0.68
C LYS A 70 8.60 13.48 -0.11
N LEU A 71 8.37 12.19 -0.38
CA LEU A 71 7.10 11.53 -0.05
C LEU A 71 7.13 10.80 1.30
N ALA A 72 8.29 10.41 1.81
CA ALA A 72 8.39 9.69 3.08
C ALA A 72 7.75 10.44 4.26
N PRO A 73 7.96 11.76 4.47
CA PRO A 73 7.32 12.47 5.58
C PRO A 73 5.79 12.44 5.51
N GLU A 74 5.23 12.58 4.30
CA GLU A 74 3.78 12.53 4.07
C GLU A 74 3.23 11.12 4.24
N LEU A 75 3.90 10.10 3.69
CA LEU A 75 3.53 8.70 3.83
C LEU A 75 3.56 8.22 5.29
N MET A 76 4.43 8.78 6.11
CA MET A 76 4.54 8.43 7.53
C MET A 76 3.52 9.15 8.43
N LYS A 77 2.73 10.10 7.89
CA LYS A 77 1.61 10.70 8.62
C LYS A 77 0.56 9.61 8.88
N PRO A 78 0.18 9.35 10.14
CA PRO A 78 -0.70 8.25 10.46
C PRO A 78 -2.14 8.50 10.01
N VAL A 79 -2.82 7.46 9.53
CA VAL A 79 -4.25 7.52 9.19
C VAL A 79 -5.06 6.60 10.08
N LYS A 80 -6.19 7.09 10.58
CA LYS A 80 -7.10 6.31 11.40
C LYS A 80 -8.10 5.59 10.51
N PHE A 81 -8.44 4.35 10.84
CA PHE A 81 -9.44 3.59 10.11
C PHE A 81 -10.28 2.73 11.04
N GLU A 82 -11.51 2.47 10.61
CA GLU A 82 -12.38 1.48 11.24
C GLU A 82 -12.09 0.09 10.65
N TYR A 83 -12.11 -0.94 11.49
CA TYR A 83 -11.95 -2.33 11.05
C TYR A 83 -12.80 -3.27 11.88
N ASN A 84 -13.69 -4.00 11.21
CA ASN A 84 -14.63 -4.90 11.85
C ASN A 84 -14.87 -6.13 10.97
N LYS A 85 -14.59 -7.33 11.49
CA LYS A 85 -14.87 -8.62 10.81
C LYS A 85 -14.36 -8.68 9.36
N GLY A 86 -13.14 -8.20 9.11
CA GLY A 86 -12.54 -8.22 7.77
C GLY A 86 -12.88 -7.00 6.91
N GLN A 87 -13.72 -6.08 7.37
CA GLN A 87 -14.12 -4.91 6.59
C GLN A 87 -13.39 -3.67 7.06
N VAL A 88 -12.69 -3.00 6.15
CA VAL A 88 -12.15 -1.66 6.35
C VAL A 88 -13.27 -0.66 6.15
N GLY A 89 -13.58 0.10 7.20
CA GLY A 89 -14.63 1.11 7.22
C GLY A 89 -14.08 2.51 6.93
N LYS A 90 -14.60 3.51 7.65
CA LYS A 90 -14.23 4.91 7.44
C LYS A 90 -12.74 5.13 7.70
N ILE A 91 -12.08 5.81 6.76
CA ILE A 91 -10.69 6.26 6.90
C ILE A 91 -10.69 7.76 7.17
N GLN A 92 -9.89 8.18 8.16
CA GLN A 92 -9.78 9.56 8.62
C GLN A 92 -8.30 9.95 8.64
N ALA A 93 -7.95 10.98 7.89
CA ALA A 93 -6.60 11.51 7.75
C ALA A 93 -6.50 12.92 8.35
N PRO A 94 -5.28 13.39 8.67
CA PRO A 94 -5.01 14.79 8.93
C PRO A 94 -5.49 15.68 7.77
N ALA A 95 -5.99 16.88 8.07
CA ALA A 95 -6.55 17.79 7.07
C ALA A 95 -5.54 18.29 6.02
N ASP A 96 -4.25 18.26 6.37
CA ASP A 96 -3.12 18.64 5.52
C ASP A 96 -2.55 17.48 4.70
N LEU A 97 -3.11 16.26 4.82
CA LEU A 97 -2.65 15.12 4.05
C LEU A 97 -3.15 15.20 2.60
N LEU A 98 -2.23 15.10 1.65
CA LEU A 98 -2.56 15.08 0.22
C LEU A 98 -3.41 13.84 -0.13
N GLU A 99 -4.39 14.01 -1.00
CA GLU A 99 -5.30 12.93 -1.41
C GLU A 99 -4.56 11.76 -2.08
N ASP A 100 -3.53 12.03 -2.88
CA ASP A 100 -2.69 10.99 -3.51
C ASP A 100 -1.96 10.13 -2.47
N ILE A 101 -1.54 10.76 -1.35
CA ILE A 101 -0.89 10.05 -0.24
C ILE A 101 -1.93 9.22 0.52
N LEU A 102 -3.13 9.77 0.72
CA LEU A 102 -4.23 9.02 1.32
C LEU A 102 -4.63 7.81 0.45
N ASN A 103 -4.60 7.94 -0.88
CA ASN A 103 -4.85 6.83 -1.80
C ASN A 103 -3.82 5.69 -1.66
N ILE A 104 -2.56 6.00 -1.40
CA ILE A 104 -1.54 4.96 -1.11
C ILE A 104 -1.89 4.23 0.19
N HIS A 105 -2.31 4.96 1.23
CA HIS A 105 -2.78 4.35 2.47
C HIS A 105 -4.01 3.46 2.24
N ARG A 106 -4.97 3.90 1.41
CA ARG A 106 -6.13 3.08 1.00
C ARG A 106 -5.69 1.81 0.29
N GLY A 107 -4.72 1.89 -0.62
CA GLY A 107 -4.14 0.73 -1.30
C GLY A 107 -3.52 -0.29 -0.33
N ILE A 108 -2.79 0.18 0.69
CA ILE A 108 -2.27 -0.68 1.77
C ILE A 108 -3.43 -1.31 2.56
N LEU A 109 -4.42 -0.52 2.93
CA LEU A 109 -5.56 -0.98 3.73
C LEU A 109 -6.45 -1.98 2.98
N ASN A 110 -6.51 -1.90 1.65
CA ASN A 110 -7.30 -2.82 0.83
C ASN A 110 -6.86 -4.28 0.98
N ILE A 111 -5.61 -4.55 1.37
CA ILE A 111 -5.16 -5.92 1.67
C ILE A 111 -5.91 -6.51 2.87
N PHE A 112 -6.34 -5.67 3.82
CA PHE A 112 -7.11 -6.10 4.98
C PHE A 112 -8.61 -6.21 4.68
N GLN A 113 -9.06 -5.82 3.49
CA GLN A 113 -10.44 -6.00 3.06
C GLN A 113 -10.68 -7.48 2.72
N ILE A 114 -11.29 -8.20 3.65
CA ILE A 114 -11.57 -9.63 3.57
C ILE A 114 -13.08 -9.87 3.73
N THR A 115 -13.70 -10.45 2.72
CA THR A 115 -15.11 -10.88 2.77
C THR A 115 -15.19 -12.38 3.05
N MET A 116 -15.41 -12.78 4.31
CA MET A 116 -15.62 -14.19 4.68
C MET A 116 -17.12 -14.48 4.90
N LYS A 117 -17.74 -15.26 4.01
CA LYS A 117 -19.08 -15.85 4.28
C LYS A 117 -18.92 -17.26 4.88
N LYS A 118 -19.72 -17.60 5.89
CA LYS A 118 -19.61 -18.82 6.71
C LYS A 118 -19.95 -20.14 6.00
N SER A 119 -20.24 -20.12 4.70
CA SER A 119 -20.48 -21.33 3.91
C SER A 119 -20.35 -21.02 2.42
N GLN A 120 -19.70 -21.93 1.68
CA GLN A 120 -19.54 -21.99 0.21
C GLN A 120 -18.24 -21.39 -0.36
N ASN A 121 -17.54 -22.24 -1.12
CA ASN A 121 -16.09 -22.19 -1.37
C ASN A 121 -15.61 -21.29 -2.52
N PHE A 122 -16.46 -20.70 -3.37
CA PHE A 122 -15.99 -19.84 -4.47
C PHE A 122 -17.06 -18.85 -4.93
N TYR A 123 -16.73 -17.55 -5.00
CA TYR A 123 -17.40 -16.56 -5.84
C TYR A 123 -16.45 -15.42 -6.24
N GLY A 124 -16.59 -14.90 -7.47
CA GLY A 124 -16.07 -13.60 -7.89
C GLY A 124 -17.08 -12.51 -7.54
N LEU A 125 -16.70 -11.60 -6.64
CA LEU A 125 -17.47 -10.41 -6.32
C LEU A 125 -16.89 -9.23 -7.11
N GLN A 126 -17.74 -8.32 -7.56
CA GLN A 126 -17.28 -7.01 -8.00
C GLN A 126 -17.03 -6.17 -6.75
N GLU A 127 -15.76 -5.89 -6.47
CA GLU A 127 -15.29 -5.03 -5.38
C GLU A 127 -15.58 -3.54 -5.66
#